data_AF-A0A1Y4UL70-F1
#
_entry.id   AF-A0A1Y4UL70-F1
#
_cell.length_a   1.000
_cell.length_b   1.000
_cell.length_c   1.000
_cell.angle_alpha   90.00
_cell.angle_beta   90.00
_cell.angle_gamma   90.00
#
_symmetry.space_group_name_H-M   'P 1'
#
loop_
_entity.id
_entity.type
_entity.pdbx_description
1 polymer ?
#
loop_
_entity_poly.entity_id
_entity_poly.type
_entity_poly.pdbx_seq_one_letter_code
_entity_poly.pdbx_strand_id
1 'polypeptide(L)'
;MKKRLLIVPFVLALSLTACNSSDSNTTQNTSDTQQQTETVQNETTENEATQSENQEVEQEETVPEPNTSEMVDYIYYQAKDEIETNGLSEEKRDEAVKFLVDNYPNYFVDNETMEKTMYYGCYLDIGCRDDELPYSDLGTDAYQVIKYVYRGAEKIEDNATQENLKQIKESLEELGFSIS
;
A
#
# COMPACT_ATOMS: atom_id res chain seq x y z
N MET A 1 36.75 -25.27 -23.28
CA MET A 1 37.09 -25.35 -21.84
C MET A 1 35.80 -25.21 -21.07
N LYS A 2 35.35 -26.26 -20.37
CA LYS A 2 34.04 -26.32 -19.69
C LYS A 2 34.24 -25.99 -18.21
N LYS A 3 33.67 -24.88 -17.73
CA LYS A 3 33.68 -24.51 -16.30
C LYS A 3 32.67 -25.39 -15.57
N ARG A 4 33.13 -26.11 -14.53
CA ARG A 4 32.29 -26.98 -13.69
C ARG A 4 31.69 -26.14 -12.57
N LEU A 5 30.36 -26.09 -12.52
CA LEU A 5 29.57 -25.52 -11.43
C LEU A 5 29.53 -26.54 -10.28
N LEU A 6 29.96 -26.14 -9.08
CA LEU A 6 29.91 -26.94 -7.86
C LEU A 6 28.59 -26.62 -7.15
N ILE A 7 27.69 -27.60 -7.08
CA ILE A 7 26.41 -27.52 -6.35
C ILE A 7 26.66 -28.11 -4.95
N VAL A 8 26.40 -27.32 -3.92
CA VAL A 8 26.44 -27.75 -2.51
C VAL A 8 25.01 -28.09 -2.08
N PRO A 9 24.74 -29.30 -1.53
CA PRO A 9 23.42 -29.65 -1.02
C PRO A 9 23.27 -29.22 0.44
N PHE A 10 22.28 -28.37 0.75
CA PHE A 10 21.85 -28.13 2.14
C PHE A 10 20.70 -29.08 2.49
N VAL A 11 20.92 -29.84 3.55
CA VAL A 11 20.16 -31.01 3.98
C VAL A 11 18.88 -30.58 4.71
N LEU A 12 17.73 -31.09 4.26
CA LEU A 12 16.43 -30.96 4.93
C LEU A 12 16.32 -32.05 6.01
N ALA A 13 16.22 -31.66 7.29
CA ALA A 13 15.97 -32.59 8.39
C ALA A 13 14.50 -32.48 8.84
N LEU A 14 13.72 -33.50 8.47
CA LEU A 14 12.38 -33.79 9.02
C LEU A 14 12.55 -34.58 10.32
N SER A 15 11.98 -34.09 11.42
CA SER A 15 11.79 -34.88 12.64
C SER A 15 10.30 -34.99 12.94
N LEU A 16 9.74 -36.17 12.64
CA LEU A 16 8.47 -36.65 13.17
C LEU A 16 8.74 -37.31 14.53
N THR A 17 7.91 -37.02 15.53
CA THR A 17 7.77 -37.85 16.74
C THR A 17 6.29 -38.12 16.97
N ALA A 18 5.94 -39.40 16.82
CA ALA A 18 4.69 -40.04 17.25
C ALA A 18 4.86 -40.51 18.72
N CYS A 19 3.89 -40.93 19.55
CA CYS A 19 2.52 -41.44 19.46
C CYS A 19 1.81 -41.18 20.81
N ASN A 20 0.47 -41.20 20.84
CA ASN A 20 -0.34 -42.30 21.43
C ASN A 20 -1.63 -41.85 22.17
N SER A 21 -2.76 -42.08 21.47
CA SER A 21 -3.97 -42.80 21.88
C SER A 21 -4.75 -42.46 23.16
N SER A 22 -6.03 -42.13 22.96
CA SER A 22 -7.16 -42.80 23.63
C SER A 22 -8.41 -42.70 22.74
N ASP A 23 -8.86 -43.85 22.21
CA ASP A 23 -10.09 -44.06 21.46
C ASP A 23 -11.33 -44.07 22.39
N SER A 24 -12.46 -43.56 21.92
CA SER A 24 -13.82 -43.95 22.34
C SER A 24 -14.89 -43.54 21.31
N ASN A 25 -15.20 -44.49 20.42
CA ASN A 25 -16.51 -44.84 19.83
C ASN A 25 -17.58 -43.79 19.43
N THR A 26 -17.81 -43.73 18.10
CA THR A 26 -19.06 -44.05 17.38
C THR A 26 -20.37 -43.32 17.72
N THR A 27 -20.92 -42.58 16.74
CA THR A 27 -22.17 -42.94 16.00
C THR A 27 -22.38 -42.02 14.79
N GLN A 28 -22.60 -42.66 13.63
CA GLN A 28 -23.00 -42.06 12.36
C GLN A 28 -24.50 -41.70 12.36
N ASN A 29 -24.90 -40.70 11.58
CA ASN A 29 -26.01 -40.90 10.64
C ASN A 29 -26.01 -39.89 9.50
N THR A 30 -26.10 -40.46 8.30
CA THR A 30 -26.23 -39.91 6.95
C THR A 30 -27.67 -39.48 6.66
N SER A 31 -27.88 -38.50 5.76
CA SER A 31 -29.02 -38.49 4.81
C SER A 31 -28.75 -37.58 3.61
N ASP A 32 -28.52 -38.24 2.47
CA ASP A 32 -28.81 -37.91 1.06
C ASP A 32 -30.22 -37.29 0.84
N THR A 33 -30.67 -36.68 -0.27
CA THR A 33 -30.23 -36.28 -1.62
C THR A 33 -31.47 -35.59 -2.26
N GLN A 34 -31.32 -34.71 -3.27
CA GLN A 34 -32.05 -34.74 -4.57
C GLN A 34 -32.21 -33.37 -5.27
N GLN A 35 -31.92 -33.45 -6.56
CA GLN A 35 -31.90 -32.46 -7.64
C GLN A 35 -33.19 -32.63 -8.47
N GLN A 36 -33.79 -31.55 -8.99
CA GLN A 36 -34.65 -31.61 -10.19
C GLN A 36 -34.80 -30.25 -10.90
N THR A 37 -34.30 -30.21 -12.14
CA THR A 37 -34.66 -29.38 -13.32
C THR A 37 -36.12 -29.67 -13.74
N GLU A 38 -36.96 -28.85 -14.37
CA GLU A 38 -36.88 -27.99 -15.57
C GLU A 38 -38.32 -27.49 -15.87
N THR A 39 -38.55 -26.28 -16.40
CA THR A 39 -39.45 -26.04 -17.57
C THR A 39 -39.30 -24.61 -18.11
N VAL A 40 -39.52 -24.50 -19.42
CA VAL A 40 -39.09 -23.45 -20.36
C VAL A 40 -40.29 -22.94 -21.17
N GLN A 41 -40.13 -21.77 -21.82
CA GLN A 41 -40.92 -21.10 -22.89
C GLN A 41 -42.07 -20.16 -22.44
N ASN A 42 -42.31 -18.98 -23.04
CA ASN A 42 -41.95 -18.46 -24.37
C ASN A 42 -42.01 -16.90 -24.44
N GLU A 43 -41.04 -16.26 -25.12
CA GLU A 43 -41.14 -15.24 -26.22
C GLU A 43 -42.29 -14.19 -26.21
N THR A 44 -42.17 -12.88 -26.57
CA THR A 44 -41.27 -12.13 -27.46
C THR A 44 -41.66 -10.62 -27.47
N THR A 45 -40.66 -9.71 -27.46
CA THR A 45 -40.52 -8.37 -28.15
C THR A 45 -41.56 -7.25 -27.84
N GLU A 46 -41.27 -5.96 -27.65
CA GLU A 46 -40.35 -5.04 -28.34
C GLU A 46 -40.19 -3.70 -27.58
N ASN A 47 -38.98 -3.12 -27.64
CA ASN A 47 -38.57 -1.71 -27.59
C ASN A 47 -39.32 -0.69 -26.72
N GLU A 48 -38.57 -0.08 -25.80
CA GLU A 48 -38.29 1.37 -25.92
C GLU A 48 -36.89 1.66 -25.37
N ALA A 49 -35.98 2.00 -26.30
CA ALA A 49 -34.66 2.51 -26.00
C ALA A 49 -34.80 3.89 -25.36
N THR A 50 -34.64 3.96 -24.03
CA THR A 50 -34.35 5.23 -23.39
C THR A 50 -32.85 5.44 -23.47
N GLN A 51 -32.49 6.30 -24.42
CA GLN A 51 -31.19 6.94 -24.57
C GLN A 51 -30.72 7.46 -23.21
N SER A 52 -29.83 6.70 -22.55
CA SER A 52 -29.05 7.21 -21.45
C SER A 52 -28.07 8.19 -22.06
N GLU A 53 -28.43 9.48 -22.05
CA GLU A 53 -27.45 10.54 -22.17
C GLU A 53 -26.36 10.25 -21.13
N ASN A 54 -25.17 9.92 -21.60
CA ASN A 54 -23.95 10.13 -20.84
C ASN A 54 -23.86 11.64 -20.62
N GLN A 55 -24.55 12.13 -19.59
CA GLN A 55 -24.11 13.32 -18.91
C GLN A 55 -22.82 12.90 -18.22
N GLU A 56 -21.71 13.24 -18.86
CA GLU A 56 -20.45 13.50 -18.17
C GLU A 56 -20.78 14.59 -17.15
N VAL A 57 -21.20 14.15 -15.96
CA VAL A 57 -21.17 14.99 -14.79
C VAL A 57 -19.70 15.20 -14.57
N GLU A 58 -19.20 16.39 -14.94
CA GLU A 58 -17.97 16.92 -14.38
C GLU A 58 -18.14 16.80 -12.86
N GLN A 59 -17.59 15.73 -12.29
CA GLN A 59 -17.50 15.55 -10.87
C GLN A 59 -16.48 16.61 -10.46
N GLU A 60 -16.96 17.74 -9.93
CA GLU A 60 -16.08 18.63 -9.18
C GLU A 60 -15.46 17.76 -8.09
N GLU A 61 -14.19 17.39 -8.24
CA GLU A 61 -13.47 16.68 -7.20
C GLU A 61 -13.34 17.63 -6.01
N THR A 62 -14.21 17.41 -5.03
CA THR A 62 -14.14 18.12 -3.77
C THR A 62 -12.96 17.55 -2.98
N VAL A 63 -12.02 18.42 -2.61
CA VAL A 63 -10.93 18.07 -1.69
C VAL A 63 -11.53 17.51 -0.39
N PRO A 64 -11.16 16.29 0.04
CA PRO A 64 -11.71 15.69 1.27
C PRO A 64 -11.33 16.49 2.53
N GLU A 65 -12.06 16.24 3.63
CA GLU A 65 -11.75 16.87 4.91
C GLU A 65 -10.41 16.34 5.48
N PRO A 66 -9.61 17.19 6.14
CA PRO A 66 -8.38 16.76 6.78
C PRO A 66 -8.61 15.70 7.88
N ASN A 67 -7.56 14.92 8.16
CA ASN A 67 -7.52 13.83 9.16
C ASN A 67 -8.47 12.65 8.85
N THR A 68 -8.81 12.46 7.57
CA THR A 68 -9.67 11.37 7.09
C THR A 68 -8.90 10.36 6.26
N SER A 69 -9.46 9.16 6.05
CA SER A 69 -8.85 8.19 5.13
C SER A 69 -9.03 8.61 3.67
N GLU A 70 -10.11 9.32 3.39
CA GLU A 70 -10.42 9.90 2.09
C GLU A 70 -9.35 10.93 1.66
N MET A 71 -8.87 11.77 2.58
CA MET A 71 -7.75 12.67 2.29
C MET A 71 -6.43 11.92 2.04
N VAL A 72 -6.18 10.84 2.77
CA VAL A 72 -4.99 9.99 2.55
C VAL A 72 -5.03 9.37 1.15
N ASP A 73 -6.18 8.83 0.73
CA ASP A 73 -6.37 8.28 -0.61
C ASP A 73 -6.24 9.37 -1.68
N TYR A 74 -6.86 10.54 -1.45
CA TYR A 74 -6.74 11.69 -2.33
C TYR A 74 -5.29 12.10 -2.57
N ILE A 75 -4.48 12.23 -1.51
CA ILE A 75 -3.06 12.58 -1.63
C ILE A 75 -2.27 11.52 -2.39
N TYR A 76 -2.54 10.24 -2.14
CA TYR A 76 -1.91 9.15 -2.87
C TYR A 76 -2.19 9.24 -4.39
N TYR A 77 -3.45 9.42 -4.77
CA TYR A 77 -3.83 9.54 -6.18
C TYR A 77 -3.29 10.83 -6.81
N GLN A 78 -3.26 11.95 -6.09
CA GLN A 78 -2.62 13.18 -6.57
C GLN A 78 -1.14 12.97 -6.92
N ALA A 79 -0.36 12.29 -6.07
CA ALA A 79 1.04 12.00 -6.36
C ALA A 79 1.21 11.01 -7.52
N LYS A 80 0.33 10.01 -7.60
CA LYS A 80 0.32 9.01 -8.67
C LYS A 80 0.00 9.64 -10.02
N ASP A 81 -1.06 10.43 -10.10
CA ASP A 81 -1.54 11.05 -11.33
C ASP A 81 -0.53 12.08 -11.85
N GLU A 82 0.15 12.81 -10.95
CA GLU A 82 1.27 13.69 -11.30
C GLU A 82 2.38 12.90 -12.00
N ILE A 83 2.78 11.74 -11.47
CA ILE A 83 3.82 10.90 -12.08
C ILE A 83 3.34 10.28 -13.39
N GLU A 84 2.09 9.82 -13.48
CA GLU A 84 1.53 9.25 -14.71
C GLU A 84 1.41 10.31 -15.82
N THR A 85 1.11 11.56 -15.46
CA THR A 85 0.92 12.66 -16.40
C THR A 85 2.23 13.30 -16.82
N ASN A 86 3.11 13.59 -15.87
CA ASN A 86 4.32 14.40 -16.07
C ASN A 86 5.62 13.59 -16.03
N GLY A 87 5.57 12.34 -15.60
CA GLY A 87 6.73 11.51 -15.33
C GLY A 87 7.43 11.87 -14.01
N LEU A 88 8.41 11.05 -13.63
CA LEU A 88 9.32 11.38 -12.54
C LEU A 88 10.19 12.58 -12.94
N SER A 89 10.21 13.59 -12.09
CA SER A 89 11.06 14.77 -12.21
C SER A 89 12.17 14.73 -11.17
N GLU A 90 13.43 14.86 -11.61
CA GLU A 90 14.57 14.96 -10.71
C GLU A 90 14.46 16.18 -9.79
N GLU A 91 14.00 17.33 -10.32
CA GLU A 91 13.79 18.54 -9.52
C GLU A 91 12.76 18.31 -8.42
N LYS A 92 11.66 17.62 -8.72
CA LYS A 92 10.60 17.34 -7.75
C LYS A 92 11.03 16.29 -6.72
N ARG A 93 11.81 15.30 -7.14
CA ARG A 93 12.45 14.33 -6.23
C ARG A 93 13.38 15.05 -5.25
N ASP A 94 14.23 15.96 -5.74
CA ASP A 94 15.17 16.70 -4.90
C ASP A 94 14.42 17.69 -3.98
N GLU A 95 13.33 18.30 -4.45
CA GLU A 95 12.39 19.10 -3.63
C GLU A 95 11.78 18.27 -2.50
N ALA A 96 11.29 17.07 -2.82
CA ALA A 96 10.70 16.14 -1.86
C ALA A 96 11.71 15.76 -0.77
N VAL A 97 12.91 15.33 -1.18
CA VAL A 97 13.99 14.97 -0.25
C VAL A 97 14.39 16.16 0.61
N LYS A 98 14.56 17.34 0.02
CA LYS A 98 14.88 18.56 0.76
C LYS A 98 13.81 18.88 1.80
N PHE A 99 12.53 18.77 1.46
CA PHE A 99 11.45 19.00 2.41
C PHE A 99 11.51 18.02 3.58
N LEU A 100 11.77 16.73 3.31
CA LEU A 100 11.90 15.73 4.37
C LEU A 100 13.09 16.04 5.29
N VAL A 101 14.25 16.39 4.74
CA VAL A 101 15.42 16.81 5.52
C VAL A 101 15.12 18.03 6.39
N ASP A 102 14.54 19.09 5.81
CA ASP A 102 14.29 20.35 6.52
C ASP A 102 13.27 20.20 7.66
N ASN A 103 12.37 19.23 7.55
CA ASN A 103 11.30 19.02 8.53
C ASN A 103 11.58 17.88 9.51
N TYR A 104 12.63 17.07 9.34
CA TYR A 104 12.92 15.97 10.25
C TYR A 104 13.19 16.45 11.70
N PRO A 105 12.63 15.80 12.75
CA PRO A 105 11.55 14.80 12.75
C PRO A 105 10.14 15.41 12.95
N ASN A 106 10.01 16.73 12.78
CA ASN A 106 8.84 17.55 13.08
C ASN A 106 7.74 17.51 11.99
N TYR A 107 7.40 16.32 11.51
CA TYR A 107 6.38 16.16 10.45
C TYR A 107 4.92 16.32 10.93
N PHE A 108 4.70 16.36 12.24
CA PHE A 108 3.37 16.29 12.88
C PHE A 108 2.85 17.65 13.38
N VAL A 109 3.46 18.77 12.98
CA VAL A 109 3.19 20.09 13.56
C VAL A 109 1.83 20.66 13.17
N ASP A 110 1.34 20.33 11.98
CA ASP A 110 0.04 20.72 11.45
C ASP A 110 -0.36 19.81 10.27
N ASN A 111 -1.64 19.89 9.88
CA ASN A 111 -2.17 19.11 8.76
C ASN A 111 -1.41 19.39 7.45
N GLU A 112 -1.02 20.63 7.17
CA GLU A 112 -0.32 20.99 5.94
C GLU A 112 1.02 20.25 5.83
N THR A 113 1.80 20.24 6.91
CA THR A 113 3.08 19.53 6.98
C THR A 113 2.89 18.02 6.86
N MET A 114 1.87 17.47 7.53
CA MET A 114 1.54 16.05 7.46
C MET A 114 1.14 15.64 6.03
N GLU A 115 0.22 16.37 5.42
CA GLU A 115 -0.27 16.10 4.06
C GLU A 115 0.84 16.24 3.02
N LYS A 116 1.70 17.26 3.17
CA LYS A 116 2.86 17.46 2.29
C LYS A 116 3.91 16.37 2.45
N THR A 117 4.14 15.90 3.69
CA THR A 117 4.99 14.73 3.96
C THR A 117 4.43 13.47 3.29
N MET A 118 3.11 13.24 3.37
CA MET A 118 2.46 12.12 2.66
C MET A 118 2.59 12.25 1.15
N TYR A 119 2.33 13.43 0.58
CA TYR A 119 2.43 13.67 -0.86
C TYR A 119 3.83 13.37 -1.39
N TYR A 120 4.86 13.92 -0.76
CA TYR A 120 6.25 13.64 -1.15
C TYR A 120 6.64 12.19 -0.88
N GLY A 121 6.15 11.59 0.20
CA GLY A 121 6.33 10.16 0.47
C GLY A 121 5.78 9.28 -0.66
N CYS A 122 4.54 9.53 -1.07
CA CYS A 122 3.92 8.85 -2.20
C CYS A 122 4.65 9.13 -3.52
N TYR A 123 5.07 10.37 -3.77
CA TYR A 123 5.81 10.72 -4.98
C TYR A 123 7.12 9.93 -5.10
N LEU A 124 7.87 9.84 -4.00
CA LEU A 124 9.13 9.07 -3.96
C LEU A 124 8.89 7.56 -4.03
N ASP A 125 7.94 7.00 -3.26
CA ASP A 125 7.61 5.56 -3.30
C ASP A 125 7.15 5.14 -4.71
N ILE A 126 6.30 5.92 -5.37
CA ILE A 126 5.79 5.55 -6.69
C ILE A 126 6.84 5.79 -7.77
N GLY A 127 7.47 6.96 -7.76
CA GLY A 127 8.33 7.41 -8.85
C GLY A 127 9.70 6.73 -8.87
N CYS A 128 10.23 6.33 -7.71
CA CYS A 128 11.60 5.84 -7.56
C CYS A 128 11.69 4.33 -7.27
N ARG A 129 10.64 3.52 -7.53
CA ARG A 129 10.63 2.08 -7.22
C ARG A 129 11.79 1.28 -7.80
N ASP A 130 12.27 1.70 -8.97
CA ASP A 130 13.34 1.04 -9.71
C ASP A 130 14.72 1.69 -9.49
N ASP A 131 14.82 2.72 -8.63
CA ASP A 131 16.10 3.36 -8.32
C ASP A 131 16.96 2.46 -7.41
N GLU A 132 18.28 2.48 -7.64
CA GLU A 132 19.25 1.77 -6.78
C GLU A 132 19.49 2.51 -5.44
N LEU A 133 19.03 3.76 -5.34
CA LEU A 133 19.12 4.60 -4.15
C LEU A 133 17.84 4.49 -3.32
N PRO A 134 17.88 4.75 -2.00
CA PRO A 134 16.77 4.47 -1.09
C PRO A 134 15.64 5.50 -1.15
N TYR A 135 15.39 6.14 -2.32
CA TYR A 135 14.31 7.11 -2.47
C TYR A 135 12.93 6.46 -2.28
N SER A 136 12.71 5.27 -2.83
CA SER A 136 11.43 4.56 -2.68
C SER A 136 11.17 4.15 -1.23
N ASP A 137 12.21 3.70 -0.52
CA ASP A 137 12.14 3.31 0.89
C ASP A 137 11.87 4.54 1.76
N LEU A 138 12.63 5.63 1.56
CA LEU A 138 12.38 6.93 2.19
C LEU A 138 10.94 7.39 1.98
N GLY A 139 10.42 7.24 0.76
CA GLY A 139 9.05 7.61 0.41
C GLY A 139 8.01 6.78 1.16
N THR A 140 8.23 5.47 1.22
CA THR A 140 7.38 4.51 1.94
C THR A 140 7.29 4.87 3.41
N ASP A 141 8.42 5.15 4.06
CA ASP A 141 8.45 5.45 5.48
C ASP A 141 7.89 6.84 5.77
N ALA A 142 8.18 7.84 4.94
CA ALA A 142 7.58 9.18 5.04
C ALA A 142 6.05 9.17 4.88
N TYR A 143 5.52 8.32 4.00
CA TYR A 143 4.08 8.14 3.88
C TYR A 143 3.49 7.42 5.10
N GLN A 144 4.12 6.33 5.55
CA GLN A 144 3.62 5.51 6.65
C GLN A 144 3.68 6.22 8.00
N VAL A 145 4.77 6.97 8.27
CA VAL A 145 4.97 7.69 9.54
C VAL A 145 3.85 8.69 9.81
N ILE A 146 3.26 9.25 8.75
CA ILE A 146 2.15 10.19 8.86
C ILE A 146 0.79 9.52 8.80
N LYS A 147 0.52 8.65 7.82
CA LYS A 147 -0.87 8.27 7.49
C LYS A 147 -1.66 7.68 8.66
N TYR A 148 -1.00 6.94 9.55
CA TYR A 148 -1.65 6.33 10.72
C TYR A 148 -1.88 7.34 11.84
N VAL A 149 -0.95 8.27 12.06
CA VAL A 149 -1.11 9.36 13.03
C VAL A 149 -2.17 10.35 12.56
N TYR A 150 -2.13 10.72 11.28
CA TYR A 150 -3.06 11.66 10.63
C TYR A 150 -4.52 11.24 10.78
N ARG A 151 -4.83 9.95 10.61
CA ARG A 151 -6.19 9.41 10.79
C ARG A 151 -6.52 8.99 12.23
N GLY A 152 -5.63 9.29 13.19
CA GLY A 152 -5.80 8.97 14.60
C GLY A 152 -5.73 7.48 14.95
N ALA A 153 -5.16 6.65 14.07
CA ALA A 153 -4.98 5.21 14.30
C ALA A 153 -3.71 4.90 15.13
N GLU A 154 -2.68 5.73 15.03
CA GLU A 154 -1.45 5.68 15.83
C GLU A 154 -1.23 7.02 16.53
N LYS A 155 -0.38 7.00 17.55
CA LYS A 155 0.19 8.18 18.19
C LYS A 155 1.64 8.35 17.76
N ILE A 156 2.13 9.58 17.88
CA ILE A 156 3.53 9.91 17.59
C ILE A 156 4.48 9.00 18.40
N GLU A 157 4.14 8.67 19.64
CA GLU A 157 4.97 7.85 20.53
C GLU A 157 4.87 6.34 20.28
N ASP A 158 3.98 5.88 19.40
CA ASP A 158 3.82 4.45 19.14
C ASP A 158 5.08 3.88 18.47
N ASN A 159 5.42 2.63 18.81
CA ASN A 159 6.64 1.97 18.33
C ASN A 159 6.73 1.95 16.80
N ALA A 160 5.60 1.74 16.11
CA ALA A 160 5.55 1.72 14.64
C ALA A 160 5.90 3.10 14.06
N THR A 161 5.31 4.16 14.61
CA THR A 161 5.63 5.54 14.20
C THR A 161 7.10 5.89 14.46
N GLN A 162 7.63 5.54 15.64
CA GLN A 162 9.04 5.78 15.98
C GLN A 162 10.02 4.98 15.11
N GLU A 163 9.67 3.74 14.75
CA GLU A 163 10.49 2.93 13.85
C GLU A 163 10.52 3.54 12.43
N ASN A 164 9.38 4.03 11.92
CA ASN A 164 9.37 4.75 10.63
C ASN A 164 10.24 6.03 10.68
N LEU A 165 10.22 6.80 11.77
CA LEU A 165 11.12 7.96 11.93
C LEU A 165 12.60 7.57 11.92
N LYS A 166 12.94 6.40 12.46
CA LYS A 166 14.30 5.85 12.42
C LYS A 166 14.69 5.45 10.99
N GLN A 167 13.80 4.78 10.27
CA GLN A 167 14.07 4.35 8.89
C GLN A 167 14.20 5.53 7.93
N ILE A 168 13.36 6.57 8.07
CA ILE A 168 13.51 7.85 7.35
C ILE A 168 14.91 8.44 7.57
N LYS A 169 15.39 8.47 8.82
CA LYS A 169 16.73 8.96 9.12
C LYS A 169 17.81 8.13 8.44
N GLU A 170 17.70 6.81 8.49
CA GLU A 170 18.64 5.89 7.86
C GLU A 170 18.71 6.11 6.33
N SER A 171 17.55 6.23 5.65
CA SER A 171 17.51 6.51 4.20
C SER A 171 18.08 7.89 3.86
N LEU A 172 17.80 8.92 4.67
CA LEU A 172 18.36 10.26 4.46
C LEU A 172 19.89 10.27 4.67
N GLU A 173 20.40 9.56 5.68
CA GLU A 173 21.84 9.41 5.90
C GLU A 173 22.53 8.65 4.76
N GLU A 174 21.89 7.61 4.21
CA GLU A 174 22.38 6.87 3.05
C GLU A 174 22.43 7.72 1.77
N LEU A 175 21.47 8.64 1.61
CA LEU A 175 21.49 9.67 0.56
C LEU A 175 22.54 10.78 0.80
N GLY A 176 23.27 10.74 1.92
CA GLY A 176 24.37 11.66 2.22
C GLY A 176 23.98 12.89 3.04
N PHE A 177 22.77 12.94 3.59
CA PHE A 177 22.34 14.03 4.47
C PHE A 177 22.78 13.77 5.92
N SER A 178 23.15 14.83 6.64
CA SER A 178 23.44 14.74 8.07
C SER A 178 22.20 15.09 8.87
N ILE A 179 21.58 14.09 9.51
CA ILE A 179 20.33 14.24 10.25
C ILE A 179 20.61 14.20 11.76
N SER A 180 20.37 15.33 12.44
CA SER A 180 20.57 15.48 13.89
C SER A 180 19.32 15.16 14.68
#